data_AF-F6I3Y3-F1
#
_entry.id   AF-F6I3Y3-F1
#
_cell.length_a   1.000
_cell.length_b   1.000
_cell.length_c   1.000
_cell.angle_alpha   90.00
_cell.angle_beta   90.00
_cell.angle_gamma   90.00
#
_symmetry.space_group_name_H-M   'P 1'
#
loop_
_entity.id
_entity.type
_entity.pdbx_description
1 polymer ?
#
loop_
_entity_poly.entity_id
_entity_poly.type
_entity_poly.pdbx_seq_one_letter_code
_entity_poly.pdbx_strand_id
1 'polypeptide(L)'
;MLSGVRGAAPRKCINVPFSRNSTPTWVFYHIKSYNGGSEIQLIPDKCIGTIIAFYLSSQNSKHDEIDFEFSINKSNQPSILQTNVFTRRK
;
A
#
# COMPACT_ATOMS: atom_id res chain seq x y z
N MET A 1 18.12 -24.22 -33.52
CA MET A 1 16.78 -24.10 -32.94
C MET A 1 16.91 -23.46 -31.56
N LEU A 2 16.42 -22.24 -31.36
CA LEU A 2 16.39 -21.59 -30.05
C LEU A 2 15.17 -22.10 -29.27
N SER A 3 15.41 -22.97 -28.28
CA SER A 3 14.37 -23.38 -27.34
C SER A 3 14.14 -22.25 -26.35
N GLY A 4 13.12 -21.43 -26.58
CA GLY A 4 12.68 -20.42 -25.63
C GLY A 4 11.97 -21.08 -24.45
N VAL A 5 12.53 -20.97 -23.25
CA VAL A 5 11.83 -21.32 -22.01
C VAL A 5 10.65 -20.35 -21.87
N ARG A 6 9.42 -20.81 -22.08
CA ARG A 6 8.23 -20.02 -21.76
C ARG A 6 8.05 -20.05 -20.24
N GLY A 7 8.13 -18.89 -19.60
CA GLY A 7 7.76 -18.74 -18.19
C GLY A 7 6.28 -19.09 -17.99
N ALA A 8 5.97 -19.79 -16.89
CA ALA A 8 4.59 -20.08 -16.52
C ALA A 8 3.82 -18.78 -16.22
N ALA A 9 2.51 -18.77 -16.48
CA ALA A 9 1.65 -17.64 -16.15
C ALA A 9 1.71 -17.34 -14.64
N PRO A 10 1.78 -16.06 -14.22
CA PRO A 10 1.74 -15.69 -12.82
C PRO A 10 0.48 -16.23 -12.12
N ARG A 11 0.62 -16.63 -10.86
CA ARG A 11 -0.52 -17.09 -10.05
C ARG A 11 -1.47 -15.92 -9.79
N LYS A 12 -2.77 -16.21 -9.71
CA LYS A 12 -3.79 -15.23 -9.32
C LYS A 12 -3.59 -14.79 -7.88
N CYS A 13 -3.80 -13.51 -7.59
CA CYS A 13 -3.80 -12.99 -6.23
C CYS A 13 -4.93 -13.62 -5.41
N ILE A 14 -4.64 -14.01 -4.16
CA ILE A 14 -5.59 -14.60 -3.23
C ILE A 14 -5.72 -13.66 -2.04
N ASN A 15 -6.95 -13.25 -1.72
CA ASN A 15 -7.22 -12.43 -0.54
C ASN A 15 -7.00 -13.27 0.72
N VAL A 16 -6.21 -12.76 1.65
CA VAL A 16 -5.91 -13.42 2.92
C VAL A 16 -6.18 -12.45 4.08
N PRO A 17 -6.43 -12.94 5.30
CA PRO A 17 -6.54 -12.07 6.47
C PRO A 17 -5.26 -11.24 6.65
N PHE A 18 -5.41 -9.97 7.00
CA PHE A 18 -4.33 -9.00 7.23
C PHE A 18 -3.27 -9.54 8.19
N SER A 19 -3.72 -10.15 9.29
CA SER A 19 -2.86 -10.74 10.32
C SER A 19 -1.96 -11.87 9.81
N ARG A 20 -2.21 -12.40 8.61
CA ARG A 20 -1.35 -13.43 8.00
C ARG A 20 0.00 -12.87 7.57
N ASN A 21 0.04 -11.63 7.08
CA ASN A 21 1.23 -11.06 6.44
C ASN A 21 1.65 -9.70 7.02
N SER A 22 0.81 -9.07 7.84
CA SER A 22 1.03 -7.72 8.34
C SER A 22 0.77 -7.65 9.84
N THR A 23 1.55 -6.79 10.51
CA THR A 23 1.37 -6.47 11.92
C THR A 23 1.19 -4.96 12.07
N PRO A 24 0.22 -4.50 12.87
CA PRO A 24 0.07 -3.09 13.14
C PRO A 24 1.29 -2.57 13.91
N THR A 25 1.84 -1.46 13.48
CA THR A 25 3.03 -0.84 14.09
C THR A 25 2.70 0.32 15.02
N TRP A 26 1.56 0.98 14.81
CA TRP A 26 1.07 2.10 15.63
C TRP A 26 -0.46 2.22 15.55
N VAL A 27 -1.06 2.91 16.53
CA VAL A 27 -2.50 3.25 16.61
C VAL A 27 -3.41 2.05 16.35
N PHE A 28 -3.20 0.98 17.12
CA PHE A 28 -3.94 -0.28 17.04
C PHE A 28 -5.46 -0.12 17.06
N TYR A 29 -5.97 0.85 17.83
CA TYR A 29 -7.40 1.09 17.99
C TYR A 29 -8.07 1.74 16.76
N HIS A 30 -7.30 2.26 15.80
CA HIS A 30 -7.83 2.91 14.60
C HIS A 30 -7.77 2.00 13.37
N ILE A 31 -7.27 0.76 13.49
CA ILE A 31 -7.24 -0.21 12.39
C ILE A 31 -8.45 -1.13 12.55
N LYS A 32 -9.39 -1.02 11.62
CA LYS A 32 -10.57 -1.89 11.57
C LYS A 32 -10.44 -2.89 10.43
N SER A 33 -10.53 -4.16 10.78
CA SER A 33 -10.55 -5.25 9.81
C SER A 33 -11.97 -5.81 9.68
N TYR A 34 -12.35 -6.12 8.45
CA TYR A 34 -13.66 -6.64 8.07
C TYR A 34 -13.48 -8.01 7.40
N ASN A 35 -14.57 -8.75 7.19
CA ASN A 35 -14.57 -10.02 6.45
C ASN A 35 -13.52 -11.04 6.94
N GLY A 36 -13.51 -11.31 8.25
CA GLY A 36 -12.56 -12.23 8.87
C GLY A 36 -11.10 -11.75 8.83
N GLY A 37 -10.89 -10.45 8.64
CA GLY A 37 -9.57 -9.82 8.54
C GLY A 37 -9.07 -9.61 7.12
N SER A 38 -9.78 -10.10 6.09
CA SER A 38 -9.33 -10.04 4.69
C SER A 38 -9.46 -8.66 4.05
N GLU A 39 -10.17 -7.75 4.71
CA GLU A 39 -10.35 -6.37 4.28
C GLU A 39 -9.97 -5.42 5.42
N ILE A 40 -9.27 -4.34 5.09
CA ILE A 40 -9.02 -3.24 6.00
C ILE A 40 -9.63 -1.98 5.42
N GLN A 41 -10.38 -1.27 6.26
CA GLN A 41 -10.87 0.04 5.91
C GLN A 41 -10.08 1.10 6.67
N LEU A 42 -9.37 1.94 5.93
CA LEU A 42 -8.83 3.18 6.44
C LEU A 42 -9.91 4.24 6.24
N ILE A 43 -10.53 4.67 7.33
CA ILE A 43 -11.51 5.76 7.30
C ILE A 43 -10.73 7.03 7.62
N PRO A 44 -10.40 7.87 6.63
CA PRO A 44 -9.84 9.17 6.94
C PRO A 44 -10.93 9.97 7.64
N ASP A 45 -10.60 10.55 8.80
CA ASP A 45 -11.35 11.71 9.25
C ASP A 45 -11.31 12.73 8.11
N LYS A 46 -12.45 13.36 7.81
CA LYS A 46 -12.70 14.19 6.61
C LYS A 46 -11.89 15.52 6.60
N CYS A 47 -10.68 15.49 7.16
CA CYS A 47 -9.74 16.56 7.29
C CYS A 47 -8.95 16.71 5.98
N ILE A 48 -8.94 17.94 5.47
CA ILE A 48 -8.12 18.33 4.32
C ILE A 48 -6.65 18.15 4.71
N GLY A 49 -5.86 17.52 3.84
CA GLY A 49 -4.43 17.29 4.08
C GLY A 49 -4.09 15.92 4.69
N THR A 50 -5.08 15.07 4.97
CA THR A 50 -4.83 13.66 5.31
C THR A 50 -4.27 12.92 4.09
N ILE A 51 -3.18 12.19 4.31
CA ILE A 51 -2.56 11.29 3.32
C ILE A 51 -2.74 9.84 3.79
N ILE A 52 -3.22 8.98 2.90
CA ILE A 52 -3.21 7.53 3.09
C ILE A 52 -2.09 6.96 2.21
N ALA A 53 -1.08 6.36 2.83
CA ALA A 53 0.07 5.80 2.13
C ALA A 53 0.07 4.27 2.14
N PHE A 54 0.38 3.67 1.00
CA PHE A 54 0.76 2.27 0.86
C PHE A 54 2.10 2.24 0.13
N TYR A 55 3.14 1.73 0.81
CA TYR A 55 4.50 1.82 0.30
C TYR A 55 5.31 0.57 0.63
N LEU A 56 6.40 0.38 -0.13
CA LEU A 56 7.44 -0.59 0.15
C LEU A 56 8.74 0.19 0.36
N SER A 57 9.45 -0.06 1.46
CA SER A 57 10.71 0.63 1.76
C SER A 57 11.73 -0.34 2.35
N SER A 58 12.99 -0.18 1.95
CA SER A 58 14.12 -0.93 2.52
C SER A 58 14.66 -0.24 3.78
N GLN A 59 15.12 -1.01 4.77
CA GLN A 59 15.45 -0.47 6.10
C GLN A 59 16.87 0.11 6.25
N ASN A 60 17.59 0.40 5.15
CA ASN A 60 18.99 0.82 5.21
C ASN A 60 19.14 2.35 5.02
N SER A 61 20.37 2.86 5.18
CA SER A 61 20.68 4.29 5.07
C SER A 61 20.67 4.85 3.64
N LYS A 62 20.46 4.00 2.63
CA LYS A 62 20.30 4.37 1.23
C LYS A 62 19.10 3.61 0.68
N HIS A 63 17.96 3.83 1.31
CA HIS A 63 16.78 3.04 1.03
C HIS A 63 16.27 3.29 -0.39
N ASP A 64 15.81 2.22 -1.01
CA ASP A 64 14.89 2.23 -2.14
C ASP A 64 13.45 2.17 -1.59
N GLU A 65 12.53 2.89 -2.24
CA GLU A 65 11.13 2.99 -1.84
C GLU A 65 10.20 3.18 -3.03
N ILE A 66 8.98 2.63 -2.94
CA ILE A 66 7.91 2.77 -3.91
C ILE A 66 6.65 3.17 -3.16
N ASP A 67 6.07 4.31 -3.54
CA ASP A 67 4.96 4.93 -2.81
C ASP A 67 3.67 4.98 -3.62
N PHE A 68 2.55 4.76 -2.93
CA PHE A 68 1.21 5.13 -3.37
C PHE A 68 0.55 5.96 -2.27
N GLU A 69 0.31 7.23 -2.55
CA GLU A 69 -0.20 8.19 -1.57
C GLU A 69 -1.52 8.79 -2.05
N PHE A 70 -2.60 8.54 -1.33
CA PHE A 70 -3.90 9.15 -1.57
C PHE A 70 -4.04 10.40 -0.72
N SER A 71 -4.03 11.56 -1.37
CA SER A 71 -4.27 12.85 -0.72
C SER A 71 -5.75 13.19 -0.75
N ILE A 72 -6.34 13.35 0.44
CA ILE A 72 -7.74 13.76 0.60
C ILE A 72 -7.85 15.27 0.50
N ASN A 73 -8.61 15.73 -0.49
CA ASN A 73 -8.84 17.13 -0.76
C ASN A 73 -10.17 17.62 -0.14
N LYS A 74 -10.46 18.92 -0.30
CA LYS A 74 -11.73 19.54 0.09
C LYS A 74 -12.92 18.79 -0.49
N SER A 75 -14.05 18.85 0.21
CA SER A 75 -15.32 18.31 -0.29
C SER A 75 -15.58 18.84 -1.71
N ASN A 76 -15.95 17.95 -2.62
CA ASN A 76 -16.16 18.20 -4.06
C ASN A 76 -14.90 18.52 -4.88
N GLN A 77 -13.71 18.25 -4.36
CA GLN A 77 -12.48 18.18 -5.15
C GLN A 77 -12.01 16.73 -5.26
N PRO A 78 -11.50 16.29 -6.43
CA PRO A 78 -11.01 14.93 -6.58
C PRO A 78 -9.82 14.69 -5.66
N SER A 79 -9.78 13.51 -5.04
CA SER A 79 -8.58 13.03 -4.37
C SER A 79 -7.48 12.77 -5.40
N ILE A 80 -6.24 12.98 -4.98
CA ILE A 80 -5.06 12.76 -5.84
C ILE A 80 -4.39 11.46 -5.39
N LEU A 81 -4.08 10.59 -6.35
CA LEU A 81 -3.15 9.49 -6.14
C LEU A 81 -1.77 9.93 -6.65
N GLN A 82 -0.83 10.07 -5.74
CA GLN A 82 0.57 10.30 -6.05
C GLN A 82 1.31 8.96 -6.02
N THR A 83 2.17 8.75 -7.01
CA THR A 83 3.09 7.61 -7.05
C THR A 83 4.51 8.13 -7.11
N ASN A 84 5.40 7.54 -6.32
CA ASN A 84 6.80 7.93 -6.30
C ASN A 84 7.73 6.72 -6.24
N VAL A 85 8.98 6.91 -6.68
CA VAL A 85 10.05 5.92 -6.61
C VAL A 85 11.30 6.61 -6.12
N PHE A 86 11.83 6.14 -5.00
CA PHE A 86 13.15 6.53 -4.51
C PHE A 86 14.16 5.42 -4.77
N THR A 87 15.34 5.79 -5.26
CA THR A 87 16.48 4.89 -5.37
C THR A 87 17.67 5.45 -4.62
N ARG A 88 18.20 4.70 -3.64
CA ARG A 88 19.30 5.14 -2.78
C ARG A 88 19.07 6.54 -2.17
N ARG A 89 17.84 6.82 -1.72
CA ARG A 89 17.35 8.13 -1.21
C ARG A 89 17.27 9.28 -2.22
N LYS A 90 17.14 8.99 -3.51
CA LYS A 90 16.95 10.01 -4.55
C LYS A 90 15.72 9.75 -5.38
#